data_AF-A0A399NQ98-F1
#
_entry.id   AF-A0A399NQ98-F1
#
_cell.length_a   1.000
_cell.length_b   1.000
_cell.length_c   1.000
_cell.angle_alpha   90.00
_cell.angle_beta   90.00
_cell.angle_gamma   90.00
#
_symmetry.space_group_name_H-M   'P 1'
#
loop_
_entity.id
_entity.type
_entity.pdbx_description
1 polymer ?
#
loop_
_entity_poly.entity_id
_entity_poly.type
_entity_poly.pdbx_seq_one_letter_code
_entity_poly.pdbx_strand_id
1 'polypeptide(L)'
;FAHHVLGHDTPLLATTVTITSLGFVRDARPVRVLETAIGMTVGITLSEVLLLGIGRGAWQLFVIILATLLVARLLSSNAAFAVAAGVQAVLVALLPAPPGGVFVRSVDGLVGGAVALLA
;
A
#
# COMPACT_ATOMS: atom_id res chain seq x y z
N PHE A 1 -9.38 13.98 1.50
CA PHE A 1 -9.97 13.39 2.72
C PHE A 1 -8.93 13.19 3.82
N ALA A 2 -7.87 12.39 3.60
CA ALA A 2 -6.85 12.12 4.62
C ALA A 2 -6.24 13.37 5.28
N HIS A 3 -5.91 14.41 4.52
CA HIS A 3 -5.40 15.66 5.10
C HIS A 3 -6.43 16.40 5.96
N HIS A 4 -7.60 16.72 5.39
CA HIS A 4 -8.58 17.59 6.05
C HIS A 4 -9.45 16.90 7.11
N VAL A 5 -9.67 15.58 7.02
CA VAL A 5 -10.57 14.83 7.92
C VAL A 5 -9.80 13.97 8.90
N LEU A 6 -8.75 13.29 8.46
CA LEU A 6 -7.92 12.45 9.34
C LEU A 6 -6.74 13.22 9.96
N GLY A 7 -6.48 14.46 9.50
CA GLY A 7 -5.42 15.31 10.04
C GLY A 7 -4.00 14.88 9.64
N HIS A 8 -3.84 14.12 8.55
CA HIS A 8 -2.52 13.70 8.09
C HIS A 8 -1.81 14.86 7.36
N ASP A 9 -0.68 15.33 7.89
CA ASP A 9 0.09 16.43 7.29
C ASP A 9 0.52 16.12 5.84
N THR A 10 1.01 14.91 5.61
CA THR A 10 1.50 14.43 4.31
C THR A 10 0.88 13.07 3.95
N PRO A 11 -0.33 13.01 3.36
CA PRO A 11 -1.05 11.76 3.04
C PRO A 11 -0.49 11.09 1.78
N LEU A 12 0.79 10.74 1.80
CA LEU A 12 1.51 10.20 0.64
C LEU A 12 0.89 8.88 0.16
N LEU A 13 0.63 7.94 1.08
CA LEU A 13 0.12 6.62 0.68
C LEU A 13 -1.29 6.72 0.11
N ALA A 14 -2.16 7.53 0.71
CA ALA A 14 -3.50 7.78 0.16
C ALA A 14 -3.42 8.30 -1.27
N THR A 15 -2.51 9.25 -1.53
CA THR A 15 -2.31 9.83 -2.86
C THR A 15 -1.78 8.81 -3.87
N THR A 16 -0.74 8.05 -3.51
CA THR A 16 -0.16 7.04 -4.41
C THR A 16 -1.13 5.89 -4.68
N VAL A 17 -1.89 5.45 -3.66
CA VAL A 17 -2.90 4.41 -3.84
C VAL A 17 -4.03 4.90 -4.72
N THR A 18 -4.54 6.12 -4.53
CA THR A 18 -5.58 6.67 -5.41
C THR A 18 -5.14 6.69 -6.87
N ILE A 19 -3.97 7.27 -7.14
CA ILE A 19 -3.45 7.44 -8.52
C ILE A 19 -3.17 6.07 -9.16
N THR A 20 -2.55 5.15 -8.42
CA THR A 20 -2.15 3.84 -8.94
C THR A 20 -3.36 2.93 -9.16
N SER A 21 -4.35 2.96 -8.26
CA SER A 21 -5.58 2.18 -8.39
C SER A 21 -6.45 2.68 -9.54
N LEU A 22 -6.53 3.99 -9.75
CA LEU A 22 -7.24 4.56 -10.90
C LEU A 22 -6.64 4.07 -12.22
N GLY A 23 -5.35 3.74 -12.22
CA GLY A 23 -4.64 3.07 -13.30
C GLY A 23 -5.01 3.68 -14.64
N PHE A 24 -4.44 4.84 -14.98
CA PHE A 24 -4.70 5.64 -16.19
C PHE A 24 -4.49 4.85 -17.51
N VAL A 25 -5.31 3.84 -17.72
CA VAL A 25 -5.27 2.84 -18.79
C VAL A 25 -6.71 2.65 -19.25
N ARG A 26 -6.91 2.44 -20.55
CA ARG A 26 -8.21 2.43 -21.25
C ARG A 26 -9.31 1.52 -20.67
N ASP A 27 -9.01 0.64 -19.71
CA ASP A 27 -9.95 -0.29 -19.07
C ASP A 27 -10.00 -0.11 -17.55
N ALA A 28 -10.41 1.08 -17.09
CA ALA A 28 -10.68 1.38 -15.67
C ALA A 28 -11.96 0.69 -15.18
N ARG A 29 -12.04 -0.64 -15.31
CA ARG A 29 -13.13 -1.43 -14.74
C ARG A 29 -13.03 -1.37 -13.21
N PRO A 30 -14.12 -1.10 -12.48
CA PRO A 30 -14.09 -0.99 -11.02
C PRO A 30 -13.45 -2.18 -10.32
N VAL A 31 -13.61 -3.39 -10.89
CA VAL A 31 -12.99 -4.62 -10.38
C VAL A 31 -11.45 -4.53 -10.36
N ARG A 32 -10.81 -3.97 -11.39
CA ARG A 32 -9.35 -3.83 -11.46
C ARG A 32 -8.84 -2.76 -10.49
N VAL A 33 -9.58 -1.66 -10.35
CA VAL A 33 -9.30 -0.61 -9.35
C VAL A 33 -9.32 -1.22 -7.95
N LEU A 34 -10.34 -2.03 -7.66
CA LEU A 34 -10.51 -2.73 -6.39
C LEU A 34 -9.39 -3.74 -6.14
N GLU A 35 -9.09 -4.61 -7.12
CA GLU A 35 -7.97 -5.57 -7.02
C GLU A 35 -6.66 -4.85 -6.69
N THR A 36 -6.37 -3.75 -7.39
CA THR A 36 -5.13 -2.99 -7.18
C THR A 36 -5.12 -2.31 -5.81
N ALA A 37 -6.24 -1.71 -5.38
CA ALA A 37 -6.38 -1.10 -4.06
C ALA A 37 -6.18 -2.10 -2.93
N ILE A 38 -6.76 -3.30 -3.06
CA ILE A 38 -6.58 -4.41 -2.11
C ILE A 38 -5.11 -4.83 -2.07
N GLY A 39 -4.47 -5.04 -3.22
CA GLY A 39 -3.06 -5.44 -3.27
C GLY A 39 -2.14 -4.42 -2.60
N MET A 40 -2.36 -3.14 -2.87
CA MET A 40 -1.63 -2.05 -2.22
C MET A 40 -1.85 -2.05 -0.70
N THR A 41 -3.10 -2.14 -0.23
CA THR A 41 -3.41 -2.15 1.21
C THR A 41 -2.79 -3.35 1.93
N VAL A 42 -2.79 -4.52 1.29
CA VAL A 42 -2.13 -5.73 1.80
C VAL A 42 -0.63 -5.50 1.92
N GLY A 43 0.01 -4.94 0.89
CA GLY A 43 1.44 -4.63 0.91
C GLY A 43 1.82 -3.67 2.03
N ILE A 44 1.04 -2.60 2.22
CA ILE A 44 1.23 -1.63 3.29
C ILE A 44 1.16 -2.33 4.65
N THR A 45 0.04 -3.00 4.93
CA THR A 45 -0.22 -3.61 6.24
C THR A 45 0.76 -4.72 6.56
N LEU A 46 1.08 -5.59 5.60
CA LEU A 46 2.03 -6.67 5.79
C LEU A 46 3.42 -6.14 6.10
N SER A 47 3.88 -5.12 5.37
CA SER A 47 5.18 -4.52 5.61
C SER A 47 5.29 -3.86 6.99
N GLU A 48 4.22 -3.21 7.47
CA GLU A 48 4.17 -2.65 8.83
C GLU A 48 4.30 -3.75 9.89
N VAL A 49 3.55 -4.84 9.75
CA VAL A 49 3.63 -6.00 10.66
C VAL A 49 5.04 -6.59 10.68
N LEU A 50 5.65 -6.76 9.51
CA LEU A 50 7.03 -7.26 9.42
C LEU A 50 8.02 -6.29 10.06
N LEU A 51 7.91 -4.98 9.79
CA LEU A 51 8.77 -3.95 10.40
C LEU A 51 8.67 -3.93 11.93
N LEU A 52 7.47 -4.13 12.48
CA LEU A 52 7.28 -4.26 13.93
C LEU A 52 8.01 -5.47 14.50
N GLY A 53 8.01 -6.60 13.78
CA GLY A 53 8.60 -7.85 14.24
C GLY A 53 10.13 -7.91 14.08
N ILE A 54 10.67 -7.51 12.92
CA ILE A 54 12.10 -7.67 12.59
C ILE A 54 12.90 -6.37 12.57
N GLY A 55 12.23 -5.21 12.71
CA GLY A 55 12.87 -3.90 12.75
C GLY A 55 13.26 -3.34 11.37
N ARG A 56 14.17 -2.36 11.35
CA ARG A 56 14.64 -1.64 10.15
C ARG A 56 16.10 -1.92 9.85
N GLY A 57 16.42 -2.10 8.57
CA GLY A 57 17.79 -2.23 8.06
C GLY A 57 17.84 -2.82 6.65
N ALA A 58 19.05 -2.89 6.08
CA ALA A 58 19.25 -3.29 4.68
C ALA A 58 18.79 -4.72 4.39
N TRP A 59 19.07 -5.67 5.28
CA TRP A 59 18.65 -7.05 5.10
C TRP A 59 17.16 -7.24 5.45
N GLN A 60 16.63 -6.50 6.42
CA GLN A 60 15.19 -6.52 6.73
C GLN A 60 14.36 -6.06 5.54
N LEU A 61 14.83 -5.04 4.81
CA LEU A 61 14.16 -4.58 3.59
C LEU A 61 14.04 -5.72 2.55
N PHE A 62 15.12 -6.47 2.34
CA PHE A 62 15.10 -7.62 1.43
C PHE A 62 14.06 -8.67 1.87
N VAL A 63 14.03 -8.99 3.17
CA VAL A 63 13.05 -9.93 3.74
C VAL A 63 11.61 -9.42 3.58
N ILE A 64 11.36 -8.15 3.86
CA ILE A 64 10.03 -7.52 3.71
C ILE A 64 9.56 -7.58 2.27
N ILE A 65 10.42 -7.23 1.31
CA ILE A 65 10.08 -7.26 -0.12
C ILE A 65 9.75 -8.70 -0.54
N LEU A 66 10.64 -9.65 -0.22
CA LEU A 66 10.46 -11.04 -0.60
C LEU A 66 9.17 -11.62 -0.01
N ALA A 67 8.96 -11.44 1.30
CA ALA A 67 7.75 -11.91 1.98
C ALA A 67 6.49 -11.27 1.40
N THR A 68 6.52 -9.97 1.12
CA THR A 68 5.37 -9.26 0.53
C THR A 68 5.03 -9.81 -0.85
N LEU A 69 6.04 -9.98 -1.72
CA LEU A 69 5.82 -10.52 -3.05
C LEU A 69 5.30 -11.96 -3.01
N LEU A 70 5.82 -12.80 -2.12
CA LEU A 70 5.35 -14.17 -1.95
C LEU A 70 3.89 -14.21 -1.50
N VAL A 71 3.54 -13.48 -0.44
CA VAL A 71 2.16 -13.40 0.06
C VAL A 71 1.22 -12.85 -1.00
N ALA A 72 1.62 -11.79 -1.71
CA ALA A 72 0.80 -11.21 -2.77
C ALA A 72 0.60 -12.17 -3.96
N ARG A 73 1.61 -12.98 -4.31
CA ARG A 73 1.49 -14.03 -5.34
C ARG A 73 0.59 -15.18 -4.94
N LEU A 74 0.50 -15.50 -3.65
CA LEU A 74 -0.45 -16.50 -3.14
C LEU A 74 -1.89 -15.99 -3.16
N LEU A 75 -2.08 -14.68 -2.94
CA LEU A 75 -3.39 -14.03 -2.95
C LEU A 75 -3.94 -13.82 -4.36
N SER A 76 -3.09 -13.61 -5.37
CA SER A 76 -3.52 -13.34 -6.74
C SER A 76 -2.55 -13.87 -7.79
N SER A 77 -3.11 -14.47 -8.85
CA SER A 77 -2.36 -14.85 -10.05
C SER A 77 -1.94 -13.66 -10.90
N ASN A 78 -2.49 -12.47 -10.66
CA ASN A 78 -2.16 -11.23 -11.37
C ASN A 78 -0.79 -10.69 -10.94
N ALA A 79 0.13 -10.51 -11.88
CA ALA A 79 1.46 -9.96 -11.59
C ALA A 79 1.39 -8.49 -11.12
N ALA A 80 0.45 -7.70 -11.66
CA ALA A 80 0.30 -6.29 -11.29
C ALA A 80 -0.10 -6.13 -9.81
N PHE A 81 -0.90 -7.06 -9.27
CA PHE A 81 -1.27 -7.09 -7.86
C PHE A 81 -0.04 -7.21 -6.95
N ALA A 82 0.86 -8.17 -7.26
CA ALA A 82 2.07 -8.39 -6.49
C ALA A 82 3.04 -7.21 -6.60
N VAL A 83 3.19 -6.63 -7.79
CA VAL A 83 4.02 -5.44 -7.98
C VAL A 83 3.48 -4.25 -7.19
N ALA A 84 2.18 -3.98 -7.24
CA ALA A 84 1.56 -2.88 -6.50
C ALA A 84 1.73 -3.05 -4.98
N ALA A 85 1.53 -4.26 -4.46
CA ALA A 85 1.79 -4.58 -3.05
C ALA A 85 3.26 -4.36 -2.67
N GLY A 86 4.18 -4.87 -3.49
CA GLY A 86 5.63 -4.75 -3.27
C GLY A 86 6.12 -3.31 -3.26
N VAL A 87 5.65 -2.48 -4.21
CA VAL A 87 5.99 -1.05 -4.27
C VAL A 87 5.56 -0.34 -2.99
N GLN A 88 4.35 -0.60 -2.52
CA GLN A 88 3.86 0.02 -1.29
C GLN A 88 4.62 -0.46 -0.04
N ALA A 89 4.96 -1.75 0.02
CA ALA A 89 5.78 -2.28 1.12
C ALA A 89 7.17 -1.62 1.19
N VAL A 90 7.81 -1.38 0.03
CA VAL A 90 9.08 -0.65 -0.03
C VAL A 90 8.94 0.78 0.46
N LEU A 91 7.88 1.48 0.03
CA LEU A 91 7.61 2.84 0.50
C LEU A 91 7.47 2.88 2.02
N VAL A 92 6.69 1.96 2.61
CA VAL A 92 6.54 1.88 4.08
C VAL A 92 7.88 1.61 4.76
N ALA A 93 8.67 0.66 4.25
CA ALA A 93 9.94 0.27 4.85
C ALA A 93 10.98 1.39 4.85
N LEU A 94 11.00 2.22 3.79
CA LEU A 94 11.96 3.30 3.63
C LEU A 94 11.53 4.60 4.32
N LEU A 95 10.23 4.85 4.47
CA LEU A 95 9.74 6.08 5.06
C LEU A 95 9.85 6.09 6.61
N PRO A 96 10.17 7.24 7.22
CA PRO A 96 10.19 7.39 8.67
C PRO A 96 8.80 7.18 9.27
N ALA A 97 8.72 6.48 10.40
CA ALA A 97 7.44 6.13 11.03
C ALA A 97 6.56 7.39 11.19
N PRO A 98 5.28 7.32 10.81
CA PRO A 98 4.40 8.48 10.89
C PRO A 98 4.08 8.82 12.36
N PRO A 99 3.85 10.10 12.68
CA PRO A 99 3.24 10.46 13.95
C PRO A 99 1.82 9.85 14.01
N GLY A 100 1.44 9.25 15.14
CA GLY A 100 0.13 8.60 15.32
C GLY A 100 0.14 7.07 15.25
N GLY A 101 1.28 6.45 14.98
CA GLY A 101 1.47 5.00 15.08
C GLY A 101 1.61 4.30 13.72
N VAL A 102 2.00 3.03 13.77
CA VAL A 102 2.39 2.28 12.57
C VAL A 102 1.28 2.16 11.53
N PHE A 103 0.03 1.92 11.93
CA PHE A 103 -1.08 1.66 11.01
C PHE A 103 -1.71 2.90 10.35
N VAL A 104 -1.17 4.10 10.60
CA VAL A 104 -1.64 5.33 9.95
C VAL A 104 -1.56 5.22 8.43
N ARG A 105 -0.51 4.57 7.90
CA ARG A 105 -0.34 4.43 6.45
C ARG A 105 -1.27 3.36 5.86
N SER A 106 -1.59 2.30 6.61
CA SER A 106 -2.64 1.34 6.21
C SER A 106 -4.00 2.02 6.07
N VAL A 107 -4.35 2.93 6.99
CA VAL A 107 -5.57 3.74 6.88
C VAL A 107 -5.52 4.62 5.64
N ASP A 108 -4.39 5.27 5.38
CA ASP A 108 -4.20 6.04 4.14
C ASP A 108 -4.40 5.20 2.88
N GLY A 109 -3.89 3.96 2.87
CA GLY A 109 -4.09 3.04 1.76
C GLY A 109 -5.57 2.72 1.52
N LEU A 110 -6.31 2.43 2.58
CA LEU A 110 -7.76 2.20 2.49
C LEU A 110 -8.52 3.44 1.98
N VAL A 111 -8.20 4.62 2.50
CA VAL A 111 -8.80 5.88 2.04
C VAL A 111 -8.47 6.12 0.57
N GLY A 112 -7.21 5.93 0.18
CA GLY A 112 -6.78 6.12 -1.20
C GLY A 112 -7.50 5.19 -2.17
N GLY A 113 -7.69 3.92 -1.78
CA GLY A 113 -8.43 2.93 -2.54
C GLY A 113 -9.91 3.25 -2.65
N ALA A 114 -10.54 3.65 -1.55
CA ALA A 114 -11.95 4.07 -1.55
C ALA A 114 -12.18 5.29 -2.45
N VAL A 115 -11.29 6.28 -2.39
CA VAL A 115 -11.36 7.47 -3.26
C VAL A 115 -11.22 7.08 -4.73
N ALA A 116 -10.30 6.17 -5.07
CA ALA A 116 -10.15 5.70 -6.46
C ALA A 116 -11.39 4.97 -7.00
N LEU A 117 -12.13 4.26 -6.15
CA LEU A 117 -13.33 3.53 -6.56
C LEU A 117 -14.54 4.44 -6.77
N LEU A 118 -14.56 5.59 -6.10
CA LEU A 118 -15.65 6.58 -6.18
C LEU A 118 -15.45 7.62 -7.28
N ALA A 119 -14.24 7.73 -7.83
CA ALA A 119 -13.88 8.66 -8.91
C ALA A 119 -14.18 8.06 -10.29
#